data_AF-A0A455SS91-F1
#
_entry.id   AF-A0A455SS91-F1
#
_cell.length_a   1.000
_cell.length_b   1.000
_cell.length_c   1.000
_cell.angle_alpha   90.00
_cell.angle_beta   90.00
_cell.angle_gamma   90.00
#
_symmetry.space_group_name_H-M   'P 1'
#
loop_
_entity.id
_entity.type
_entity.pdbx_description
1 polymer ?
#
loop_
_entity_poly.entity_id
_entity_poly.type
_entity_poly.pdbx_seq_one_letter_code
_entity_poly.pdbx_strand_id
1 'polypeptide(L)'
;MAQQQQELVARQEQALPALQTEPERPPASRGVFPRFRFWMFRTFRGRLVMLASIILLLSLFLSFFSLFSLRRLADNIGSMGQNSVPGTDAAQAMERALSELDAYAASYLFAPVEKKEPCTVPGASGSPGTISVQECNERNIDASIALFNQELINASHHLVYPGERVAIERIITGFEQYTGYLAIMRQEYAQAEQKGNPNDPHMQKVQQAYHSAGQVLYQQIEGQLPQDAGNAPACTVSGKQVPAAQWTKGGITTALACLSSINIQEYKTADQNSRGEMYPFMLVICTLAGLLILCLLFASIWLLFVTHRVLQPAVNVSLIGTAVLSVFLGLFLLRLGGVLDGDYDRMTQFGYARKLDAMQTQLQADWAQAAEMRWLAASAYNDQKQAKHWSDVWQQHSNAVQVWFQNDRALVYWPDEQKPVTQADEQWKRYLSLHKQLQTGNAQQIHDAALSAQTDAAKVVRDFDQAMSAYASANHHRYAETFAVITQGLERFILLSTVLFPLFGLLAAGGILIRLRDL
;
A
#
# COMPACT_ATOMS: atom_id res chain seq x y z
N MET A 1 -95.31 71.36 -30.48
CA MET A 1 -95.27 70.28 -31.49
C MET A 1 -93.88 69.66 -31.46
N ALA A 2 -93.44 68.89 -30.45
CA ALA A 2 -94.08 67.86 -29.63
C ALA A 2 -94.39 66.53 -30.35
N GLN A 3 -93.81 66.28 -31.53
CA GLN A 3 -94.02 64.99 -32.23
C GLN A 3 -92.84 64.51 -33.10
N GLN A 4 -91.66 65.11 -32.96
CA GLN A 4 -90.45 64.71 -33.70
C GLN A 4 -89.29 64.29 -32.79
N GLN A 5 -89.56 64.08 -31.50
CA GLN A 5 -88.57 63.75 -30.48
C GLN A 5 -88.85 62.41 -29.78
N GLN A 6 -89.90 61.68 -30.21
CA GLN A 6 -90.30 60.39 -29.64
C GLN A 6 -90.04 59.18 -30.57
N GLU A 7 -89.64 59.39 -31.82
CA GLU A 7 -89.44 58.29 -32.78
C GLU A 7 -87.97 57.81 -32.89
N LEU A 8 -87.03 58.51 -32.27
CA LEU A 8 -85.61 58.11 -32.20
C LEU A 8 -85.23 57.41 -30.89
N VAL A 9 -86.13 57.38 -29.90
CA VAL A 9 -85.91 56.66 -28.63
C VAL A 9 -86.40 55.20 -28.70
N ALA A 10 -87.20 54.84 -29.71
CA ALA A 10 -87.82 53.51 -29.84
C ALA A 10 -87.12 52.57 -30.85
N ARG A 11 -85.96 52.95 -31.42
CA ARG A 11 -85.15 52.11 -32.34
C ARG A 11 -83.75 51.79 -31.82
N GLN A 12 -83.59 51.72 -30.50
CA GLN A 12 -82.35 51.23 -29.89
C GLN A 12 -82.61 50.26 -28.72
N GLU A 13 -83.76 49.57 -28.72
CA GLU A 13 -84.12 48.54 -27.74
C GLU A 13 -84.04 47.10 -28.29
N GLN A 14 -83.45 46.89 -29.46
CA GLN A 14 -83.23 45.53 -29.98
C GLN A 14 -81.82 45.35 -30.55
N ALA A 15 -80.83 45.38 -29.64
CA ALA A 15 -79.62 44.56 -29.74
C ALA A 15 -79.05 44.39 -28.32
N LEU A 16 -79.16 43.17 -27.79
CA LEU A 16 -78.59 42.72 -26.50
C LEU A 16 -77.14 43.16 -26.30
N PRO A 17 -76.74 43.33 -25.02
CA PRO A 17 -75.65 42.48 -24.55
C PRO A 17 -76.03 41.76 -23.25
N ALA A 18 -75.99 40.44 -23.28
CA ALA A 18 -75.86 39.67 -22.05
C ALA A 18 -74.45 39.90 -21.50
N LEU A 19 -74.38 40.40 -20.26
CA LEU A 19 -73.16 40.48 -19.47
C LEU A 19 -72.49 39.09 -19.38
N GLN A 20 -71.32 38.95 -19.98
CA GLN A 20 -70.29 38.05 -19.48
C GLN A 20 -69.19 38.93 -18.87
N THR A 21 -69.10 38.87 -17.55
CA THR A 21 -68.01 39.42 -16.76
C THR A 21 -66.69 38.85 -17.27
N GLU A 22 -65.90 39.68 -17.94
CA GLU A 22 -64.48 39.40 -18.17
C GLU A 22 -63.83 39.31 -16.77
N PRO A 23 -63.27 38.16 -16.35
CA PRO A 23 -62.56 38.12 -15.09
C PRO A 23 -61.36 39.06 -15.24
N GLU A 24 -61.33 40.10 -14.41
CA GLU A 24 -60.15 40.93 -14.18
C GLU A 24 -58.94 40.00 -14.05
N ARG A 25 -58.07 40.00 -15.07
CA ARG A 25 -56.77 39.35 -14.93
C ARG A 25 -56.11 40.04 -13.72
N PRO A 26 -55.76 39.32 -12.64
CA PRO A 26 -54.98 39.93 -11.59
C PRO A 26 -53.71 40.49 -12.24
N PRO A 27 -53.23 41.68 -11.83
CA PRO A 27 -52.00 42.23 -12.37
C PRO A 27 -50.95 41.14 -12.20
N ALA A 28 -50.37 40.68 -13.32
CA ALA A 28 -49.35 39.65 -13.32
C ALA A 28 -48.35 40.02 -12.23
N SER A 29 -48.29 39.24 -11.15
CA SER A 29 -47.34 39.49 -10.07
C SER A 29 -45.99 39.53 -10.76
N ARG A 30 -45.40 40.73 -10.86
CA ARG A 30 -44.07 40.91 -11.45
C ARG A 30 -43.16 40.19 -10.47
N GLY A 31 -42.88 38.92 -10.77
CA GLY A 31 -42.17 38.03 -9.87
C GLY A 31 -40.92 38.71 -9.34
N VAL A 32 -40.55 38.40 -8.11
CA VAL A 32 -39.31 38.89 -7.49
C VAL A 32 -38.10 38.58 -8.40
N PHE A 33 -38.17 37.48 -9.16
CA PHE A 33 -37.13 37.02 -10.09
C PHE A 33 -36.83 37.98 -11.26
N PRO A 34 -37.79 38.45 -12.08
CA PRO A 34 -37.50 39.44 -13.13
C PRO A 34 -37.04 40.81 -12.59
N ARG A 35 -37.53 41.25 -11.41
CA ARG A 35 -37.04 42.49 -10.77
C ARG A 35 -35.62 42.35 -10.23
N PHE A 36 -35.30 41.22 -9.60
CA PHE A 36 -33.97 40.88 -9.11
C PHE A 36 -32.96 40.76 -10.26
N ARG A 37 -33.33 40.07 -11.34
CA ARG A 37 -32.52 39.93 -12.56
C ARG A 37 -32.30 41.29 -13.24
N PHE A 38 -33.34 42.13 -13.32
CA PHE A 38 -33.20 43.49 -13.86
C PHE A 38 -32.26 44.35 -12.99
N TRP A 39 -32.41 44.34 -11.68
CA TRP A 39 -31.57 45.11 -10.75
C TRP A 39 -30.10 44.66 -10.77
N MET A 40 -29.84 43.35 -10.79
CA MET A 40 -28.51 42.75 -10.83
C MET A 40 -27.74 43.08 -12.12
N PHE A 41 -28.39 43.05 -13.28
CA PHE A 41 -27.71 43.24 -14.58
C PHE A 41 -27.70 44.68 -15.11
N ARG A 42 -28.65 45.55 -14.71
CA ARG A 42 -28.72 46.95 -15.19
C ARG A 42 -28.14 48.00 -14.24
N THR A 43 -28.06 47.75 -12.93
CA THR A 43 -27.53 48.76 -12.00
C THR A 43 -26.04 48.54 -11.73
N PHE A 44 -25.29 49.64 -11.61
CA PHE A 44 -23.86 49.59 -11.26
C PHE A 44 -23.63 48.86 -9.92
N ARG A 45 -24.50 49.12 -8.93
CA ARG A 45 -24.47 48.45 -7.62
C ARG A 45 -24.74 46.94 -7.71
N GLY A 46 -25.75 46.54 -8.49
CA GLY A 46 -26.08 45.13 -8.72
C GLY A 46 -24.94 44.34 -9.35
N ARG A 47 -24.20 44.93 -10.30
CA ARG A 47 -23.05 44.29 -10.94
C ARG A 47 -21.86 44.09 -10.00
N LEU A 48 -21.59 45.03 -9.09
CA LEU A 48 -20.53 44.89 -8.08
C LEU A 48 -20.87 43.83 -7.02
N VAL A 49 -22.12 43.80 -6.55
CA VAL A 49 -22.60 42.76 -5.63
C VAL A 49 -22.51 41.38 -6.28
N MET A 50 -22.89 41.27 -7.56
CA MET A 50 -22.76 40.03 -8.33
C MET A 50 -21.30 39.58 -8.45
N LEU A 51 -20.38 40.49 -8.80
CA LEU A 51 -18.95 40.18 -8.90
C LEU A 51 -18.35 39.73 -7.56
N ALA A 52 -18.66 40.43 -6.46
CA ALA A 52 -18.24 40.06 -5.12
C ALA A 52 -18.78 38.67 -4.73
N SER A 53 -20.03 38.37 -5.06
CA SER A 53 -20.66 37.07 -4.81
C SER A 53 -20.00 35.96 -5.62
N ILE A 54 -19.68 36.20 -6.89
CA ILE A 54 -19.00 35.22 -7.76
C ILE A 54 -17.59 34.93 -7.23
N ILE A 55 -16.81 35.96 -6.88
CA ILE A 55 -15.47 35.79 -6.32
C ILE A 55 -15.53 34.98 -5.02
N LEU A 56 -16.46 35.32 -4.13
CA LEU A 56 -16.63 34.59 -2.87
C LEU A 56 -17.02 33.13 -3.13
N LEU A 57 -17.99 32.88 -4.00
CA LEU A 57 -18.40 31.52 -4.37
C LEU A 57 -17.24 30.73 -4.98
N LEU A 58 -16.54 31.28 -5.96
CA LEU A 58 -15.38 30.61 -6.59
C LEU A 58 -14.28 30.30 -5.55
N SER A 59 -14.03 31.21 -4.62
CA SER A 59 -13.04 30.99 -3.54
C SER A 59 -13.45 29.86 -2.59
N LEU A 60 -14.74 29.76 -2.25
CA LEU A 60 -15.27 28.70 -1.41
C LEU A 60 -15.28 27.36 -2.14
N PHE A 61 -15.65 27.35 -3.42
CA PHE A 61 -15.60 26.15 -4.26
C PHE A 61 -14.16 25.65 -4.44
N LEU A 62 -13.21 26.53 -4.72
CA LEU A 62 -11.80 26.18 -4.82
C LEU A 62 -11.24 25.64 -3.50
N SER A 63 -11.59 26.28 -2.38
CA SER A 63 -11.24 25.82 -1.03
C SER A 63 -11.80 24.43 -0.74
N PHE A 64 -13.09 24.23 -0.96
CA PHE A 64 -13.78 22.96 -0.71
C PHE A 64 -13.23 21.84 -1.59
N PHE A 65 -13.05 22.12 -2.89
CA PHE A 65 -12.54 21.12 -3.83
C PHE A 65 -11.08 20.77 -3.52
N SER A 66 -10.23 21.75 -3.19
CA SER A 66 -8.86 21.50 -2.77
C SER A 66 -8.81 20.65 -1.50
N LEU A 67 -9.65 20.96 -0.49
CA LEU A 67 -9.77 20.14 0.71
C LEU A 67 -10.17 18.70 0.38
N PHE A 68 -11.25 18.53 -0.37
CA PHE A 68 -11.78 17.22 -0.74
C PHE A 68 -10.74 16.38 -1.49
N SER A 69 -10.16 16.94 -2.56
CA SER A 69 -9.18 16.24 -3.40
C SER A 69 -7.88 15.91 -2.66
N LEU A 70 -7.30 16.89 -1.95
CA LEU A 70 -6.05 16.66 -1.23
C LEU A 70 -6.25 15.70 -0.05
N ARG A 71 -7.40 15.77 0.65
CA ARG A 71 -7.71 14.84 1.73
C ARG A 71 -7.92 13.43 1.21
N ARG A 72 -8.64 13.28 0.09
CA ARG A 72 -8.83 11.99 -0.57
C ARG A 72 -7.49 11.35 -0.97
N LEU A 73 -6.58 12.13 -1.56
CA LEU A 73 -5.22 11.67 -1.86
C LEU A 73 -4.43 11.32 -0.59
N ALA A 74 -4.54 12.14 0.46
CA ALA A 74 -3.87 11.87 1.74
C ALA A 74 -4.37 10.59 2.41
N ASP A 75 -5.68 10.34 2.38
CA ASP A 75 -6.28 9.13 2.97
C ASP A 75 -5.87 7.88 2.16
N ASN A 76 -5.84 7.94 0.82
CA ASN A 76 -5.38 6.82 -0.01
C ASN A 76 -3.88 6.55 0.18
N ILE A 77 -3.04 7.58 0.17
CA ILE A 77 -1.59 7.43 0.39
C ILE A 77 -1.32 6.96 1.81
N GLY A 78 -2.05 7.51 2.79
CA GLY A 78 -2.00 7.09 4.18
C GLY A 78 -2.37 5.62 4.35
N SER A 79 -3.43 5.14 3.69
CA SER A 79 -3.83 3.73 3.77
C SER A 79 -2.76 2.80 3.19
N MET A 80 -2.09 3.20 2.11
CA MET A 80 -0.95 2.43 1.58
C MET A 80 0.15 2.29 2.64
N GLY A 81 0.64 3.40 3.19
CA GLY A 81 1.83 3.38 4.04
C GLY A 81 1.62 3.03 5.50
N GLN A 82 0.47 3.38 6.08
CA GLN A 82 0.20 3.16 7.50
C GLN A 82 -0.57 1.86 7.74
N ASN A 83 -1.38 1.41 6.77
CA ASN A 83 -2.22 0.24 6.95
C ASN A 83 -1.66 -0.96 6.17
N SER A 84 -1.40 -0.83 4.86
CA SER A 84 -1.03 -1.99 4.03
C SER A 84 0.45 -2.40 4.13
N VAL A 85 1.37 -1.43 4.15
CA VAL A 85 2.83 -1.72 4.17
C VAL A 85 3.26 -2.52 5.40
N PRO A 86 2.91 -2.14 6.65
CA PRO A 86 3.36 -2.87 7.83
C PRO A 86 2.88 -4.32 7.86
N GLY A 87 1.62 -4.58 7.50
CA GLY A 87 1.06 -5.93 7.45
C GLY A 87 1.73 -6.81 6.39
N THR A 88 2.02 -6.24 5.20
CA THR A 88 2.75 -6.94 4.13
C THR A 88 4.16 -7.29 4.57
N ASP A 89 4.90 -6.31 5.10
CA ASP A 89 6.30 -6.46 5.50
C ASP A 89 6.44 -7.54 6.60
N ALA A 90 5.59 -7.47 7.62
CA ALA A 90 5.58 -8.43 8.71
C ALA A 90 5.22 -9.84 8.21
N ALA A 91 4.25 -9.98 7.31
CA ALA A 91 3.90 -11.28 6.71
C ALA A 91 5.08 -11.89 5.94
N GLN A 92 5.78 -11.11 5.13
CA GLN A 92 6.97 -11.57 4.41
C GLN A 92 8.11 -11.92 5.36
N ALA A 93 8.35 -11.12 6.40
CA ALA A 93 9.39 -11.38 7.40
C ALA A 93 9.10 -12.65 8.24
N MET A 94 7.84 -12.85 8.65
CA MET A 94 7.40 -14.08 9.29
C MET A 94 7.61 -15.31 8.39
N GLU A 95 7.28 -15.20 7.09
CA GLU A 95 7.46 -16.32 6.16
C GLU A 95 8.94 -16.69 5.98
N ARG A 96 9.83 -15.68 5.94
CA ARG A 96 11.30 -15.90 5.90
C ARG A 96 11.83 -16.54 7.19
N ALA A 97 11.42 -16.03 8.35
CA ALA A 97 11.79 -16.62 9.63
C ALA A 97 11.33 -18.09 9.72
N LEU A 98 10.16 -18.40 9.14
CA LEU A 98 9.60 -19.75 9.12
C LEU A 98 10.32 -20.69 8.15
N SER A 99 10.72 -20.23 6.96
CA SER A 99 11.48 -21.05 6.01
C SER A 99 12.89 -21.35 6.54
N GLU A 100 13.57 -20.37 7.14
CA GLU A 100 14.84 -20.56 7.84
C GLU A 100 14.70 -21.54 9.02
N LEU A 101 13.69 -21.33 9.88
CA LEU A 101 13.41 -22.20 11.02
C LEU A 101 13.22 -23.65 10.58
N ASP A 102 12.47 -23.89 9.50
CA ASP A 102 12.24 -25.23 9.00
C ASP A 102 13.50 -25.85 8.35
N ALA A 103 14.35 -25.03 7.70
CA ALA A 103 15.65 -25.47 7.20
C ALA A 103 16.58 -25.91 8.33
N TYR A 104 16.64 -25.14 9.44
CA TYR A 104 17.39 -25.53 10.63
C TYR A 104 16.77 -26.76 11.31
N ALA A 105 15.44 -26.87 11.34
CA ALA A 105 14.77 -28.04 11.90
C ALA A 105 15.07 -29.32 11.14
N ALA A 106 15.11 -29.26 9.81
CA ALA A 106 15.51 -30.40 8.96
C ALA A 106 16.92 -30.92 9.31
N SER A 107 17.78 -30.08 9.92
CA SER A 107 19.13 -30.50 10.30
C SER A 107 19.21 -31.58 11.37
N TYR A 108 18.15 -31.72 12.16
CA TYR A 108 18.04 -32.78 13.16
C TYR A 108 17.86 -34.18 12.55
N LEU A 109 17.61 -34.28 11.24
CA LEU A 109 17.35 -35.55 10.56
C LEU A 109 18.61 -36.22 9.99
N PHE A 110 19.78 -35.59 10.07
CA PHE A 110 21.03 -36.19 9.61
C PHE A 110 22.09 -36.18 10.70
N ALA A 111 23.22 -36.86 10.43
CA ALA A 111 24.34 -36.92 11.37
C ALA A 111 24.86 -35.51 11.67
N PRO A 112 25.17 -35.19 12.94
CA PRO A 112 25.58 -33.85 13.32
C PRO A 112 26.85 -33.44 12.60
N VAL A 113 26.89 -32.20 12.14
CA VAL A 113 28.10 -31.59 11.59
C VAL A 113 28.92 -31.03 12.75
N GLU A 114 29.96 -31.75 13.15
CA GLU A 114 30.85 -31.35 14.25
C GLU A 114 31.87 -30.29 13.85
N LYS A 115 31.98 -29.96 12.54
CA LYS A 115 32.84 -28.89 12.05
C LYS A 115 32.48 -27.60 12.78
N LYS A 116 33.50 -26.91 13.29
CA LYS A 116 33.33 -25.62 13.96
C LYS A 116 33.50 -24.50 12.96
N GLU A 117 32.54 -23.59 12.94
CA GLU A 117 32.53 -22.42 12.07
C GLU A 117 32.11 -21.18 12.85
N PRO A 118 32.47 -19.96 12.39
CA PRO A 118 31.91 -18.74 12.94
C PRO A 118 30.38 -18.78 12.88
N CYS A 119 29.72 -18.71 14.03
CA CYS A 119 28.28 -18.66 14.10
C CYS A 119 27.79 -17.21 14.09
N THR A 120 26.75 -16.98 13.29
CA THR A 120 26.01 -15.73 13.24
C THR A 120 24.58 -16.03 13.62
N VAL A 121 24.11 -15.42 14.71
CA VAL A 121 22.74 -15.55 15.20
C VAL A 121 22.00 -14.25 14.95
N PRO A 122 20.91 -14.23 14.16
CA PRO A 122 20.11 -13.04 13.92
C PRO A 122 19.67 -12.37 15.23
N GLY A 123 19.78 -11.05 15.31
CA GLY A 123 19.35 -10.27 16.48
C GLY A 123 20.25 -10.36 17.74
N ALA A 124 21.31 -11.17 17.73
CA ALA A 124 22.25 -11.25 18.85
C ALA A 124 23.21 -10.04 18.87
N SER A 125 23.43 -9.44 20.05
CA SER A 125 24.33 -8.30 20.25
C SER A 125 25.83 -8.63 20.15
N GLY A 126 26.18 -9.91 19.99
CA GLY A 126 27.54 -10.39 19.79
C GLY A 126 27.56 -11.73 19.08
N SER A 127 28.66 -12.04 18.38
CA SER A 127 28.85 -13.37 17.79
C SER A 127 29.14 -14.40 18.89
N PRO A 128 28.47 -15.57 18.88
CA PRO A 128 28.84 -16.70 19.73
C PRO A 128 30.28 -17.21 19.52
N GLY A 129 30.98 -16.71 18.50
CA GLY A 129 32.30 -17.16 18.10
C GLY A 129 32.23 -18.42 17.26
N THR A 130 33.29 -19.21 17.31
CA THR A 130 33.43 -20.45 16.54
C THR A 130 32.88 -21.64 17.33
N ILE A 131 31.69 -22.11 16.95
CA ILE A 131 30.98 -23.25 17.56
C ILE A 131 30.64 -24.30 16.51
N SER A 132 30.14 -25.46 16.92
CA SER A 132 29.71 -26.48 15.94
C SER A 132 28.52 -25.97 15.13
N VAL A 133 28.39 -26.44 13.88
CA VAL A 133 27.26 -26.11 13.01
C VAL A 133 25.93 -26.47 13.69
N GLN A 134 25.84 -27.63 14.35
CA GLN A 134 24.64 -28.04 15.07
C GLN A 134 24.28 -27.09 16.22
N GLU A 135 25.27 -26.66 17.01
CA GLU A 135 25.02 -25.70 18.10
C GLU A 135 24.61 -24.32 17.54
N CYS A 136 25.13 -23.94 16.38
CA CYS A 136 24.70 -22.72 15.70
C CYS A 136 23.25 -22.82 15.21
N ASN A 137 22.85 -23.94 14.61
CA ASN A 137 21.47 -24.19 14.18
C ASN A 137 20.50 -24.13 15.36
N GLU A 138 20.87 -24.67 16.53
CA GLU A 138 20.07 -24.58 17.75
C GLU A 138 19.78 -23.14 18.16
N ARG A 139 20.82 -22.30 18.20
CA ARG A 139 20.67 -20.88 18.53
C ARG A 139 19.86 -20.14 17.46
N ASN A 140 20.01 -20.53 16.19
CA ASN A 140 19.25 -19.94 15.10
C ASN A 140 17.77 -20.35 15.14
N ILE A 141 17.41 -21.57 15.55
CA ILE A 141 16.02 -21.96 15.80
C ILE A 141 15.37 -21.02 16.83
N ASP A 142 16.04 -20.81 17.97
CA ASP A 142 15.51 -19.95 19.03
C ASP A 142 15.40 -18.48 18.57
N ALA A 143 16.38 -18.00 17.78
CA ALA A 143 16.35 -16.67 17.18
C ALA A 143 15.25 -16.50 16.14
N SER A 144 15.05 -17.46 15.23
CA SER A 144 13.97 -17.42 14.23
C SER A 144 12.59 -17.46 14.89
N ILE A 145 12.41 -18.21 15.99
CA ILE A 145 11.18 -18.19 16.78
C ILE A 145 10.94 -16.79 17.39
N ALA A 146 11.97 -16.18 17.96
CA ALA A 146 11.86 -14.83 18.54
C ALA A 146 11.52 -13.78 17.47
N LEU A 147 12.18 -13.83 16.31
CA LEU A 147 11.91 -12.95 15.18
C LEU A 147 10.49 -13.13 14.64
N PHE A 148 10.03 -14.38 14.47
CA PHE A 148 8.68 -14.68 14.03
C PHE A 148 7.64 -14.04 14.98
N ASN A 149 7.82 -14.23 16.29
CA ASN A 149 6.91 -13.66 17.29
C ASN A 149 6.95 -12.13 17.32
N GLN A 150 8.11 -11.51 17.13
CA GLN A 150 8.24 -10.06 17.02
C GLN A 150 7.43 -9.53 15.83
N GLU A 151 7.56 -10.16 14.66
CA GLU A 151 6.82 -9.73 13.46
C GLU A 151 5.33 -10.04 13.55
N LEU A 152 4.94 -11.13 14.23
CA LEU A 152 3.55 -11.43 14.53
C LEU A 152 2.91 -10.35 15.40
N ILE A 153 3.63 -9.85 16.41
CA ILE A 153 3.20 -8.72 17.23
C ILE A 153 3.06 -7.46 16.36
N ASN A 154 4.07 -7.16 15.54
CA ASN A 154 4.02 -6.02 14.61
C ASN A 154 2.79 -6.08 13.71
N ALA A 155 2.49 -7.23 13.10
CA ALA A 155 1.32 -7.42 12.26
C ALA A 155 0.02 -7.25 13.06
N SER A 156 -0.06 -7.80 14.27
CA SER A 156 -1.25 -7.71 15.13
C SER A 156 -1.62 -6.28 15.54
N HIS A 157 -0.65 -5.36 15.58
CA HIS A 157 -0.89 -3.95 15.89
C HIS A 157 -1.41 -3.12 14.70
N HIS A 158 -1.37 -3.67 13.48
CA HIS A 158 -1.73 -2.96 12.25
C HIS A 158 -2.92 -3.62 11.51
N LEU A 159 -3.81 -4.30 12.24
CA LEU A 159 -5.00 -4.94 11.65
C LEU A 159 -6.06 -3.89 11.29
N VAL A 160 -6.35 -3.78 10.00
CA VAL A 160 -7.29 -2.81 9.42
C VAL A 160 -8.31 -3.48 8.50
N TYR A 161 -7.90 -4.52 7.77
CA TYR A 161 -8.68 -5.13 6.69
C TYR A 161 -9.39 -6.42 7.12
N PRO A 162 -10.54 -6.74 6.50
CA PRO A 162 -11.22 -8.01 6.73
C PRO A 162 -10.32 -9.22 6.46
N GLY A 163 -10.34 -10.20 7.37
CA GLY A 163 -9.57 -11.44 7.26
C GLY A 163 -8.16 -11.41 7.83
N GLU A 164 -7.57 -10.23 8.10
CA GLU A 164 -6.22 -10.16 8.70
C GLU A 164 -6.20 -10.76 10.10
N ARG A 165 -7.21 -10.41 10.93
CA ARG A 165 -7.37 -10.99 12.26
C ARG A 165 -7.48 -12.51 12.21
N VAL A 166 -8.27 -13.03 11.27
CA VAL A 166 -8.42 -14.47 11.06
C VAL A 166 -7.08 -15.09 10.70
N ALA A 167 -6.31 -14.48 9.80
CA ALA A 167 -4.98 -14.95 9.45
C ALA A 167 -4.04 -14.97 10.67
N ILE A 168 -3.99 -13.90 11.46
CA ILE A 168 -3.16 -13.78 12.67
C ILE A 168 -3.53 -14.84 13.71
N GLU A 169 -4.81 -15.02 14.03
CA GLU A 169 -5.25 -16.01 15.02
C GLU A 169 -4.89 -17.45 14.57
N ARG A 170 -4.99 -17.74 13.27
CA ARG A 170 -4.56 -19.01 12.68
C ARG A 170 -3.03 -19.17 12.72
N ILE A 171 -2.28 -18.12 12.43
CA ILE A 171 -0.82 -18.11 12.52
C ILE A 171 -0.37 -18.37 13.95
N ILE A 172 -0.96 -17.70 14.96
CA ILE A 172 -0.66 -17.94 16.38
C ILE A 172 -0.88 -19.41 16.72
N THR A 173 -2.08 -19.93 16.46
CA THR A 173 -2.45 -21.31 16.80
C THR A 173 -1.53 -22.33 16.10
N GLY A 174 -1.25 -22.09 14.81
CA GLY A 174 -0.39 -22.96 14.02
C GLY A 174 1.06 -22.91 14.49
N PHE A 175 1.57 -21.72 14.82
CA PHE A 175 2.95 -21.55 15.24
C PHE A 175 3.19 -22.16 16.64
N GLU A 176 2.22 -22.09 17.54
CA GLU A 176 2.25 -22.83 18.82
C GLU A 176 2.33 -24.35 18.60
N GLN A 177 1.52 -24.90 17.70
CA GLN A 177 1.58 -26.33 17.35
C GLN A 177 2.93 -26.70 16.72
N TYR A 178 3.40 -25.90 15.76
CA TYR A 178 4.64 -26.10 15.03
C TYR A 178 5.85 -26.11 15.98
N THR A 179 5.97 -25.09 16.83
CA THR A 179 7.06 -25.01 17.83
C THR A 179 6.97 -26.11 18.89
N GLY A 180 5.77 -26.57 19.23
CA GLY A 180 5.56 -27.76 20.05
C GLY A 180 6.18 -29.03 19.44
N TYR A 181 5.98 -29.26 18.14
CA TYR A 181 6.62 -30.39 17.44
C TYR A 181 8.14 -30.23 17.34
N LEU A 182 8.65 -29.00 17.15
CA LEU A 182 10.09 -28.76 17.18
C LEU A 182 10.71 -29.05 18.55
N ALA A 183 10.01 -28.75 19.64
CA ALA A 183 10.47 -29.07 20.99
C ALA A 183 10.57 -30.60 21.19
N ILE A 184 9.58 -31.37 20.73
CA ILE A 184 9.62 -32.84 20.74
C ILE A 184 10.81 -33.35 19.91
N MET A 185 11.00 -32.80 18.71
CA MET A 185 12.09 -33.17 17.82
C MET A 185 13.47 -32.96 18.49
N ARG A 186 13.70 -31.78 19.10
CA ARG A 186 14.96 -31.49 19.83
C ARG A 186 15.17 -32.43 21.02
N GLN A 187 14.11 -32.70 21.78
CA GLN A 187 14.16 -33.58 22.94
C GLN A 187 14.50 -35.03 22.56
N GLU A 188 13.85 -35.59 21.53
CA GLU A 188 14.09 -36.95 21.08
C GLU A 188 15.48 -37.08 20.43
N TYR A 189 15.93 -36.07 19.67
CA TYR A 189 17.29 -36.06 19.12
C TYR A 189 18.38 -36.06 20.19
N ALA A 190 18.16 -35.38 21.32
CA ALA A 190 19.09 -35.38 22.45
C ALA A 190 19.18 -36.76 23.13
N GLN A 191 18.14 -37.59 23.02
CA GLN A 191 18.09 -38.94 23.60
C GLN A 191 18.61 -40.02 22.64
N ALA A 192 18.75 -39.73 21.35
CA ALA A 192 19.24 -40.68 20.36
C ALA A 192 20.68 -41.13 20.65
N GLU A 193 20.90 -42.45 20.65
CA GLU A 193 22.23 -43.03 20.81
C GLU A 193 23.04 -42.91 19.52
N GLN A 194 22.38 -43.00 18.37
CA GLN A 194 22.97 -42.90 17.04
C GLN A 194 22.27 -41.80 16.22
N LYS A 195 22.71 -40.55 16.43
CA LYS A 195 22.18 -39.37 15.73
C LYS A 195 22.31 -39.52 14.21
N GLY A 196 21.22 -39.26 13.50
CA GLY A 196 21.14 -39.41 12.05
C GLY A 196 21.03 -40.85 11.54
N ASN A 197 20.92 -41.86 12.42
CA ASN A 197 20.60 -43.23 12.00
C ASN A 197 19.07 -43.43 11.92
N PRO A 198 18.49 -43.74 10.75
CA PRO A 198 17.05 -44.00 10.61
C PRO A 198 16.50 -45.17 11.44
N ASN A 199 17.38 -46.07 11.91
CA ASN A 199 16.99 -47.24 12.69
C ASN A 199 16.98 -46.99 14.21
N ASP A 200 17.48 -45.84 14.66
CA ASP A 200 17.41 -45.46 16.08
C ASP A 200 15.95 -45.09 16.44
N PRO A 201 15.34 -45.69 17.50
CA PRO A 201 13.95 -45.43 17.86
C PRO A 201 13.65 -43.96 18.18
N HIS A 202 14.61 -43.22 18.74
CA HIS A 202 14.47 -41.79 18.99
C HIS A 202 14.51 -41.01 17.67
N MET A 203 15.41 -41.37 16.74
CA MET A 203 15.47 -40.74 15.41
C MET A 203 14.21 -40.98 14.55
N GLN A 204 13.49 -42.09 14.75
CA GLN A 204 12.17 -42.31 14.13
C GLN A 204 11.12 -41.34 14.66
N LYS A 205 11.13 -41.04 15.96
CA LYS A 205 10.25 -40.03 16.56
C LYS A 205 10.63 -38.61 16.14
N VAL A 206 11.93 -38.30 15.99
CA VAL A 206 12.39 -37.04 15.41
C VAL A 206 11.79 -36.85 14.01
N GLN A 207 11.86 -37.88 13.16
CA GLN A 207 11.26 -37.88 11.83
C GLN A 207 9.73 -37.68 11.88
N GLN A 208 9.04 -38.36 12.79
CA GLN A 208 7.60 -38.21 12.96
C GLN A 208 7.21 -36.80 13.41
N ALA A 209 7.93 -36.23 14.39
CA ALA A 209 7.70 -34.87 14.86
C ALA A 209 7.94 -33.84 13.75
N TYR A 210 9.01 -34.00 12.97
CA TYR A 210 9.28 -33.15 11.81
C TYR A 210 8.17 -33.27 10.74
N HIS A 211 7.66 -34.47 10.49
CA HIS A 211 6.54 -34.66 9.57
C HIS A 211 5.26 -33.96 10.06
N SER A 212 4.93 -34.09 11.35
CA SER A 212 3.79 -33.40 11.97
C SER A 212 3.95 -31.88 11.94
N ALA A 213 5.15 -31.36 12.19
CA ALA A 213 5.46 -29.94 12.02
C ALA A 213 5.17 -29.49 10.57
N GLY A 214 5.61 -30.28 9.58
CA GLY A 214 5.31 -30.03 8.16
C GLY A 214 3.81 -30.05 7.83
N GLN A 215 3.01 -30.91 8.47
CA GLN A 215 1.55 -30.93 8.28
C GLN A 215 0.89 -29.63 8.74
N VAL A 216 1.30 -29.09 9.90
CA VAL A 216 0.80 -27.80 10.39
C VAL A 216 1.25 -26.65 9.47
N LEU A 217 2.49 -26.72 8.99
CA LEU A 217 3.08 -25.70 8.14
C LEU A 217 2.38 -25.57 6.78
N TYR A 218 2.08 -26.69 6.12
CA TYR A 218 1.62 -26.71 4.72
C TYR A 218 0.17 -27.15 4.52
N GLN A 219 -0.37 -27.98 5.40
CA GLN A 219 -1.65 -28.67 5.15
C GLN A 219 -2.78 -28.05 5.95
N GLN A 220 -2.70 -28.15 7.28
CA GLN A 220 -3.81 -27.79 8.15
C GLN A 220 -3.33 -27.46 9.56
N ILE A 221 -3.80 -26.33 10.06
CA ILE A 221 -3.69 -25.99 11.49
C ILE A 221 -4.88 -26.63 12.24
N GLU A 222 -4.61 -27.36 13.31
CA GLU A 222 -5.66 -27.97 14.12
C GLU A 222 -6.38 -26.92 14.99
N GLY A 223 -7.62 -27.20 15.41
CA GLY A 223 -8.39 -26.34 16.31
C GLY A 223 -9.57 -25.60 15.66
N GLN A 224 -10.30 -24.86 16.49
CA GLN A 224 -11.49 -24.12 16.07
C GLN A 224 -11.11 -22.91 15.20
N LEU A 225 -11.98 -22.57 14.26
CA LEU A 225 -11.83 -21.36 13.46
C LEU A 225 -12.20 -20.11 14.29
N PRO A 226 -11.54 -18.98 14.05
CA PRO A 226 -11.96 -17.68 14.57
C PRO A 226 -13.43 -17.38 14.30
N GLN A 227 -14.09 -16.66 15.21
CA GLN A 227 -15.53 -16.35 15.10
C GLN A 227 -15.87 -15.56 13.82
N ASP A 228 -14.91 -14.77 13.33
CA ASP A 228 -14.97 -13.90 12.17
C ASP A 228 -14.46 -14.56 10.87
N ALA A 229 -14.15 -15.87 10.88
CA ALA A 229 -13.70 -16.59 9.69
C ALA A 229 -14.69 -16.56 8.51
N GLY A 230 -15.99 -16.36 8.78
CA GLY A 230 -17.01 -16.19 7.74
C GLY A 230 -16.93 -14.87 6.97
N ASN A 231 -16.25 -13.86 7.52
CA ASN A 231 -16.10 -12.53 6.94
C ASN A 231 -14.75 -12.35 6.19
N ALA A 232 -13.92 -13.39 6.17
CA ALA A 232 -12.65 -13.37 5.46
C ALA A 232 -12.87 -13.24 3.94
N PRO A 233 -12.06 -12.43 3.24
CA PRO A 233 -12.10 -12.35 1.78
C PRO A 233 -11.40 -13.57 1.15
N ALA A 234 -11.60 -13.75 -0.15
CA ALA A 234 -10.71 -14.61 -0.94
C ALA A 234 -9.32 -13.96 -1.03
N CYS A 235 -8.28 -14.78 -1.10
CA CYS A 235 -6.89 -14.32 -1.14
C CYS A 235 -6.15 -15.00 -2.30
N THR A 236 -4.96 -14.51 -2.67
CA THR A 236 -4.10 -15.18 -3.65
C THR A 236 -2.98 -15.95 -2.95
N VAL A 237 -2.88 -17.25 -3.20
CA VAL A 237 -1.78 -18.10 -2.74
C VAL A 237 -1.10 -18.71 -3.96
N SER A 238 0.22 -18.50 -4.11
CA SER A 238 1.01 -19.01 -5.24
C SER A 238 0.37 -18.72 -6.62
N GLY A 239 -0.15 -17.50 -6.79
CA GLY A 239 -0.79 -17.05 -8.03
C GLY A 239 -2.22 -17.57 -8.26
N LYS A 240 -2.79 -18.35 -7.34
CA LYS A 240 -4.16 -18.87 -7.44
C LYS A 240 -5.06 -18.20 -6.40
N GLN A 241 -6.26 -17.82 -6.82
CA GLN A 241 -7.32 -17.37 -5.91
C GLN A 241 -7.79 -18.55 -5.05
N VAL A 242 -7.78 -18.35 -3.73
CA VAL A 242 -8.23 -19.32 -2.74
C VAL A 242 -9.39 -18.71 -1.95
N PRO A 243 -10.56 -19.36 -1.91
CA PRO A 243 -11.71 -18.84 -1.17
C PRO A 243 -11.50 -18.94 0.34
N ALA A 244 -12.18 -18.06 1.09
CA ALA A 244 -12.14 -18.01 2.55
C ALA A 244 -12.32 -19.37 3.23
N ALA A 245 -13.34 -20.12 2.82
CA ALA A 245 -13.66 -21.43 3.38
C ALA A 245 -12.53 -22.47 3.28
N GLN A 246 -11.58 -22.27 2.36
CA GLN A 246 -10.43 -23.15 2.15
C GLN A 246 -9.18 -22.63 2.87
N TRP A 247 -8.81 -21.35 2.68
CA TRP A 247 -7.54 -20.86 3.23
C TRP A 247 -7.55 -20.75 4.76
N THR A 248 -8.70 -20.44 5.37
CA THR A 248 -8.79 -20.34 6.84
C THR A 248 -8.56 -21.69 7.53
N LYS A 249 -8.74 -22.80 6.80
CA LYS A 249 -8.48 -24.18 7.26
C LYS A 249 -7.11 -24.70 6.82
N GLY A 250 -6.33 -23.93 6.07
CA GLY A 250 -5.01 -24.33 5.58
C GLY A 250 -3.93 -24.34 6.67
N GLY A 251 -2.69 -24.53 6.23
CA GLY A 251 -1.49 -24.43 7.07
C GLY A 251 -1.01 -23.00 7.30
N ILE A 252 0.05 -22.84 8.09
CA ILE A 252 0.65 -21.52 8.41
C ILE A 252 1.06 -20.77 7.14
N THR A 253 1.70 -21.45 6.18
CA THR A 253 2.13 -20.83 4.90
C THR A 253 0.97 -20.24 4.12
N THR A 254 -0.19 -20.91 4.12
CA THR A 254 -1.40 -20.41 3.45
C THR A 254 -1.96 -19.18 4.16
N ALA A 255 -1.96 -19.19 5.50
CA ALA A 255 -2.41 -18.04 6.30
C ALA A 255 -1.50 -16.81 6.11
N LEU A 256 -0.17 -17.00 6.10
CA LEU A 256 0.81 -15.94 5.83
C LEU A 256 0.68 -15.38 4.41
N ALA A 257 0.54 -16.25 3.41
CA ALA A 257 0.31 -15.84 2.03
C ALA A 257 -0.99 -15.03 1.89
N CYS A 258 -2.07 -15.42 2.59
CA CYS A 258 -3.30 -14.64 2.61
C CYS A 258 -3.15 -13.30 3.33
N LEU A 259 -2.47 -13.25 4.48
CA LEU A 259 -2.21 -11.99 5.20
C LEU A 259 -1.47 -10.99 4.29
N SER A 260 -0.41 -11.45 3.63
CA SER A 260 0.35 -10.66 2.64
C SER A 260 -0.54 -10.27 1.46
N SER A 261 -1.29 -11.21 0.88
CA SER A 261 -2.14 -10.95 -0.29
C SER A 261 -3.25 -9.95 -0.01
N ILE A 262 -3.88 -9.97 1.16
CA ILE A 262 -4.96 -9.03 1.52
C ILE A 262 -4.38 -7.61 1.55
N ASN A 263 -3.26 -7.43 2.27
CA ASN A 263 -2.58 -6.14 2.35
C ASN A 263 -2.09 -5.64 0.98
N ILE A 264 -1.50 -6.50 0.16
CA ILE A 264 -1.03 -6.13 -1.18
C ILE A 264 -2.20 -5.73 -2.09
N GLN A 265 -3.35 -6.40 -1.98
CA GLN A 265 -4.53 -6.03 -2.77
C GLN A 265 -5.05 -4.65 -2.39
N GLU A 266 -5.18 -4.37 -1.10
CA GLU A 266 -5.61 -3.07 -0.59
C GLU A 266 -4.62 -1.95 -0.94
N TYR A 267 -3.32 -2.22 -0.84
CA TYR A 267 -2.27 -1.33 -1.33
C TYR A 267 -2.47 -0.99 -2.81
N LYS A 268 -2.70 -2.00 -3.66
CA LYS A 268 -2.91 -1.83 -5.10
C LYS A 268 -4.20 -1.07 -5.42
N THR A 269 -5.26 -1.31 -4.66
CA THR A 269 -6.53 -0.56 -4.81
C THR A 269 -6.35 0.91 -4.45
N ALA A 270 -5.65 1.21 -3.34
CA ALA A 270 -5.33 2.57 -2.97
C ALA A 270 -4.39 3.25 -3.99
N ASP A 271 -3.43 2.52 -4.55
CA ASP A 271 -2.56 3.00 -5.62
C ASP A 271 -3.34 3.36 -6.89
N GLN A 272 -4.19 2.44 -7.36
CA GLN A 272 -5.04 2.64 -8.53
C GLN A 272 -5.98 3.85 -8.37
N ASN A 273 -6.60 3.99 -7.19
CA ASN A 273 -7.46 5.13 -6.89
C ASN A 273 -6.67 6.44 -6.93
N SER A 274 -5.51 6.50 -6.27
CA SER A 274 -4.67 7.70 -6.25
C SER A 274 -4.22 8.10 -7.66
N ARG A 275 -3.76 7.14 -8.47
CA ARG A 275 -3.37 7.38 -9.88
C ARG A 275 -4.53 7.88 -10.73
N GLY A 276 -5.71 7.27 -10.59
CA GLY A 276 -6.91 7.65 -11.35
C GLY A 276 -7.46 9.02 -10.95
N GLU A 277 -7.31 9.41 -9.68
CA GLU A 277 -7.90 10.63 -9.13
C GLU A 277 -6.95 11.86 -9.25
N MET A 278 -5.63 11.65 -9.22
CA MET A 278 -4.65 12.75 -9.12
C MET A 278 -4.68 13.74 -10.30
N TYR A 279 -4.68 13.27 -11.55
CA TYR A 279 -4.71 14.14 -12.72
C TYR A 279 -6.04 14.92 -12.87
N PRO A 280 -7.23 14.27 -12.74
CA PRO A 280 -8.51 14.99 -12.70
C PRO A 280 -8.57 16.06 -11.60
N PHE A 281 -8.10 15.74 -10.39
CA PHE A 281 -8.06 16.71 -9.29
C PHE A 281 -7.18 17.91 -9.60
N MET A 282 -5.98 17.68 -10.12
CA MET A 282 -5.08 18.75 -10.55
C MET A 282 -5.75 19.66 -11.59
N LEU A 283 -6.38 19.09 -12.62
CA LEU A 283 -7.02 19.86 -13.69
C LEU A 283 -8.14 20.76 -13.15
N VAL A 284 -9.01 20.23 -12.31
CA VAL A 284 -10.13 21.00 -11.74
C VAL A 284 -9.62 22.11 -10.81
N ILE A 285 -8.64 21.82 -9.94
CA ILE A 285 -8.01 22.84 -9.07
C ILE A 285 -7.40 23.97 -9.90
N CYS A 286 -6.60 23.64 -10.92
CA CYS A 286 -5.97 24.63 -11.79
C CYS A 286 -7.00 25.47 -12.55
N THR A 287 -8.11 24.86 -12.98
CA THR A 287 -9.19 25.56 -13.70
C THR A 287 -9.94 26.52 -12.77
N LEU A 288 -10.32 26.08 -11.57
CA LEU A 288 -10.99 26.93 -10.57
C LEU A 288 -10.07 28.09 -10.13
N ALA A 289 -8.79 27.81 -9.91
CA ALA A 289 -7.79 28.83 -9.62
C ALA A 289 -7.66 29.85 -10.76
N GLY A 290 -7.54 29.38 -12.00
CA GLY A 290 -7.48 30.24 -13.19
C GLY A 290 -8.70 31.15 -13.33
N LEU A 291 -9.91 30.60 -13.14
CA LEU A 291 -11.16 31.37 -13.17
C LEU A 291 -11.20 32.43 -12.07
N LEU A 292 -10.80 32.08 -10.84
CA LEU A 292 -10.76 33.02 -9.72
C LEU A 292 -9.76 34.16 -9.97
N ILE A 293 -8.56 33.85 -10.47
CA ILE A 293 -7.54 34.83 -10.82
C ILE A 293 -8.05 35.76 -11.93
N LEU A 294 -8.69 35.23 -12.97
CA LEU A 294 -9.30 36.03 -14.04
C LEU A 294 -10.40 36.96 -13.51
N CYS A 295 -11.25 36.48 -12.58
CA CYS A 295 -12.26 37.32 -11.94
C CYS A 295 -11.64 38.44 -11.10
N LEU A 296 -10.56 38.16 -10.36
CA LEU A 296 -9.85 39.16 -9.55
C LEU A 296 -9.09 40.18 -10.43
N LEU A 297 -8.51 39.75 -11.55
CA LEU A 297 -7.91 40.63 -12.56
C LEU A 297 -8.97 41.56 -13.17
N PHE A 298 -10.11 41.00 -13.58
CA PHE A 298 -11.22 41.78 -14.10
C PHE A 298 -11.73 42.80 -13.08
N ALA A 299 -11.90 42.40 -11.82
CA ALA A 299 -12.31 43.30 -10.74
C ALA A 299 -11.32 44.46 -10.55
N SER A 300 -10.01 44.15 -10.53
CA SER A 300 -8.94 45.14 -10.36
C SER A 300 -8.92 46.15 -11.51
N ILE A 301 -8.96 45.67 -12.76
CA ILE A 301 -8.96 46.50 -13.97
C ILE A 301 -10.23 47.35 -14.04
N TRP A 302 -11.40 46.76 -13.79
CA TRP A 302 -12.65 47.48 -13.86
C TRP A 302 -12.74 48.59 -12.81
N LEU A 303 -12.36 48.29 -11.56
CA LEU A 303 -12.34 49.30 -10.50
C LEU A 303 -11.27 50.38 -10.77
N LEU A 304 -10.16 50.06 -11.41
CA LEU A 304 -9.19 51.06 -11.90
C LEU A 304 -9.85 52.02 -12.90
N PHE A 305 -10.60 51.51 -13.88
CA PHE A 305 -11.29 52.37 -14.85
C PHE A 305 -12.38 53.24 -14.22
N VAL A 306 -13.10 52.74 -13.22
CA VAL A 306 -14.21 53.48 -12.58
C VAL A 306 -13.69 54.49 -11.54
N THR A 307 -12.68 54.13 -10.76
CA THR A 307 -12.22 54.94 -9.62
C THR A 307 -10.93 55.69 -9.88
N HIS A 308 -10.26 55.44 -11.02
CA HIS A 308 -8.93 55.95 -11.38
C HIS A 308 -7.82 55.62 -10.35
N ARG A 309 -8.09 54.73 -9.39
CA ARG A 309 -7.13 54.31 -8.36
C ARG A 309 -6.50 52.98 -8.74
N VAL A 310 -5.17 53.01 -8.88
CA VAL A 310 -4.32 51.83 -9.15
C VAL A 310 -4.19 50.93 -7.91
N LEU A 311 -4.18 51.52 -6.71
CA LEU A 311 -4.01 50.78 -5.46
C LEU A 311 -5.36 50.49 -4.80
N GLN A 312 -5.81 49.26 -4.96
CA GLN A 312 -6.95 48.69 -4.23
C GLN A 312 -6.39 47.55 -3.37
N PRO A 313 -5.89 47.87 -2.16
CA PRO A 313 -5.08 46.93 -1.39
C PRO A 313 -5.81 45.61 -1.14
N ALA A 314 -7.13 45.65 -0.92
CA ALA A 314 -7.93 44.46 -0.72
C ALA A 314 -7.94 43.51 -1.93
N VAL A 315 -8.33 44.01 -3.11
CA VAL A 315 -8.41 43.19 -4.33
C VAL A 315 -7.01 42.77 -4.81
N ASN A 316 -6.02 43.67 -4.70
CA ASN A 316 -4.64 43.40 -5.11
C ASN A 316 -3.96 42.33 -4.23
N VAL A 317 -4.15 42.38 -2.90
CA VAL A 317 -3.63 41.35 -1.98
C VAL A 317 -4.30 40.01 -2.25
N SER A 318 -5.63 39.98 -2.45
CA SER A 318 -6.34 38.75 -2.80
C SER A 318 -5.88 38.18 -4.14
N LEU A 319 -5.63 39.02 -5.15
CA LEU A 319 -5.12 38.60 -6.46
C LEU A 319 -3.73 37.96 -6.34
N ILE A 320 -2.79 38.66 -5.71
CA ILE A 320 -1.41 38.17 -5.55
C ILE A 320 -1.39 36.92 -4.66
N GLY A 321 -2.10 36.94 -3.53
CA GLY A 321 -2.18 35.81 -2.61
C GLY A 321 -2.78 34.57 -3.24
N THR A 322 -3.87 34.72 -3.99
CA THR A 322 -4.49 33.62 -4.75
C THR A 322 -3.52 33.09 -5.80
N ALA A 323 -2.90 33.96 -6.60
CA ALA A 323 -1.96 33.55 -7.64
C ALA A 323 -0.77 32.78 -7.06
N VAL A 324 -0.15 33.30 -5.99
CA VAL A 324 0.99 32.66 -5.32
C VAL A 324 0.61 31.29 -4.77
N LEU A 325 -0.48 31.21 -4.00
CA LEU A 325 -0.93 29.93 -3.43
C LEU A 325 -1.29 28.92 -4.52
N SER A 326 -1.99 29.33 -5.57
CA SER A 326 -2.34 28.47 -6.70
C SER A 326 -1.12 28.00 -7.48
N VAL A 327 -0.09 28.84 -7.66
CA VAL A 327 1.18 28.43 -8.28
C VAL A 327 1.89 27.39 -7.43
N PHE A 328 2.03 27.62 -6.12
CA PHE A 328 2.68 26.65 -5.22
C PHE A 328 1.92 25.33 -5.15
N LEU A 329 0.58 25.38 -5.06
CA LEU A 329 -0.27 24.19 -5.07
C LEU A 329 -0.17 23.44 -6.41
N GLY A 330 -0.19 24.16 -7.53
CA GLY A 330 -0.02 23.58 -8.86
C GLY A 330 1.34 22.92 -9.04
N LEU A 331 2.42 23.58 -8.60
CA LEU A 331 3.77 23.00 -8.62
C LEU A 331 3.88 21.75 -7.73
N PHE A 332 3.25 21.76 -6.56
CA PHE A 332 3.19 20.59 -5.69
C PHE A 332 2.47 19.41 -6.36
N LEU A 333 1.30 19.63 -6.94
CA LEU A 333 0.54 18.59 -7.63
C LEU A 333 1.27 18.07 -8.89
N LEU A 334 1.92 18.96 -9.64
CA LEU A 334 2.78 18.58 -10.78
C LEU A 334 3.97 17.73 -10.34
N ARG A 335 4.61 18.08 -9.22
CA ARG A 335 5.72 17.30 -8.66
C ARG A 335 5.26 15.94 -8.13
N LEU A 336 4.08 15.91 -7.48
CA LEU A 336 3.47 14.68 -6.99
C LEU A 336 3.23 13.70 -8.13
N GLY A 337 2.62 14.17 -9.23
CA GLY A 337 2.17 13.31 -10.32
C GLY A 337 2.97 13.31 -11.62
N GLY A 338 4.16 13.92 -11.64
CA GLY A 338 4.92 14.26 -12.86
C GLY A 338 4.87 13.25 -14.01
N VAL A 339 4.80 13.76 -15.24
CA VAL A 339 4.54 13.02 -16.51
C VAL A 339 5.56 11.91 -16.81
N LEU A 340 6.73 11.88 -16.14
CA LEU A 340 7.80 10.92 -16.43
C LEU A 340 8.59 10.41 -15.22
N ASP A 341 8.24 10.77 -13.96
CA ASP A 341 8.81 10.23 -12.69
C ASP A 341 8.42 11.16 -11.52
N GLY A 342 7.13 11.21 -11.18
CA GLY A 342 6.64 12.01 -10.03
C GLY A 342 7.11 11.45 -8.68
N ASP A 343 7.06 12.27 -7.62
CA ASP A 343 7.35 11.79 -6.26
C ASP A 343 6.43 10.60 -5.89
N TYR A 344 5.21 10.56 -6.42
CA TYR A 344 4.31 9.43 -6.24
C TYR A 344 4.87 8.13 -6.83
N ASP A 345 5.37 8.14 -8.07
CA ASP A 345 5.96 6.94 -8.71
C ASP A 345 7.26 6.51 -8.02
N ARG A 346 8.06 7.48 -7.57
CA ARG A 346 9.26 7.23 -6.75
C ARG A 346 8.92 6.49 -5.46
N MET A 347 7.84 6.88 -4.80
CA MET A 347 7.34 6.19 -3.61
C MET A 347 6.85 4.79 -3.96
N THR A 348 5.94 4.64 -4.93
CA THR A 348 5.24 3.38 -5.14
C THR A 348 6.03 2.36 -5.96
N GLN A 349 6.45 2.74 -7.17
CA GLN A 349 7.00 1.82 -8.16
C GLN A 349 8.50 1.64 -7.95
N PHE A 350 9.22 2.74 -7.71
CA PHE A 350 10.66 2.67 -7.55
C PHE A 350 11.07 2.39 -6.12
N GLY A 351 10.30 2.81 -5.11
CA GLY A 351 10.59 2.51 -3.69
C GLY A 351 9.96 1.21 -3.21
N TYR A 352 8.67 1.23 -2.91
CA TYR A 352 8.03 0.10 -2.20
C TYR A 352 7.93 -1.18 -3.04
N ALA A 353 7.56 -1.10 -4.33
CA ALA A 353 7.48 -2.30 -5.16
C ALA A 353 8.85 -2.99 -5.28
N ARG A 354 9.95 -2.24 -5.40
CA ARG A 354 11.31 -2.79 -5.44
C ARG A 354 11.75 -3.42 -4.13
N LYS A 355 11.38 -2.80 -3.00
CA LYS A 355 11.55 -3.42 -1.68
C LYS A 355 10.80 -4.76 -1.62
N LEU A 356 9.54 -4.79 -2.05
CA LEU A 356 8.71 -5.99 -2.01
C LEU A 356 9.27 -7.10 -2.92
N ASP A 357 9.69 -6.76 -4.14
CA ASP A 357 10.34 -7.70 -5.07
C ASP A 357 11.61 -8.29 -4.44
N ALA A 358 12.41 -7.46 -3.75
CA ALA A 358 13.60 -7.91 -3.06
C ALA A 358 13.28 -8.91 -1.95
N MET A 359 12.31 -8.60 -1.10
CA MET A 359 11.86 -9.48 -0.01
C MET A 359 11.29 -10.79 -0.53
N GLN A 360 10.50 -10.74 -1.61
CA GLN A 360 9.97 -11.94 -2.24
C GLN A 360 11.08 -12.81 -2.84
N THR A 361 12.09 -12.18 -3.44
CA THR A 361 13.25 -12.91 -4.01
C THR A 361 14.07 -13.57 -2.90
N GLN A 362 14.27 -12.90 -1.76
CA GLN A 362 14.87 -13.51 -0.57
C GLN A 362 14.05 -14.70 -0.09
N LEU A 363 12.74 -14.52 0.05
CA LEU A 363 11.85 -15.61 0.44
C LEU A 363 11.94 -16.82 -0.51
N GLN A 364 12.06 -16.60 -1.82
CA GLN A 364 12.31 -17.70 -2.77
C GLN A 364 13.67 -18.37 -2.54
N ALA A 365 14.72 -17.61 -2.23
CA ALA A 365 16.04 -18.18 -1.91
C ALA A 365 15.99 -19.01 -0.61
N ASP A 366 15.35 -18.49 0.44
CA ASP A 366 15.16 -19.19 1.71
C ASP A 366 14.37 -20.48 1.52
N TRP A 367 13.30 -20.45 0.70
CA TRP A 367 12.52 -21.64 0.34
C TRP A 367 13.33 -22.65 -0.47
N ALA A 368 14.20 -22.19 -1.37
CA ALA A 368 15.12 -23.06 -2.10
C ALA A 368 16.11 -23.74 -1.14
N GLN A 369 16.72 -23.00 -0.22
CA GLN A 369 17.61 -23.58 0.79
C GLN A 369 16.88 -24.58 1.68
N ALA A 370 15.68 -24.24 2.16
CA ALA A 370 14.89 -25.15 2.97
C ALA A 370 14.51 -26.43 2.20
N ALA A 371 14.22 -26.32 0.90
CA ALA A 371 13.97 -27.48 0.04
C ALA A 371 15.23 -28.35 -0.16
N GLU A 372 16.42 -27.75 -0.26
CA GLU A 372 17.70 -28.48 -0.27
C GLU A 372 17.88 -29.31 1.02
N MET A 373 17.63 -28.70 2.17
CA MET A 373 17.72 -29.38 3.47
C MET A 373 16.71 -30.52 3.61
N ARG A 374 15.49 -30.34 3.10
CA ARG A 374 14.46 -31.39 3.09
C ARG A 374 14.76 -32.51 2.11
N TRP A 375 15.36 -32.19 0.97
CA TRP A 375 15.85 -33.18 0.03
C TRP A 375 16.94 -34.05 0.67
N LEU A 376 17.89 -33.45 1.40
CA LEU A 376 18.90 -34.18 2.17
C LEU A 376 18.28 -35.06 3.25
N ALA A 377 17.33 -34.52 4.02
CA ALA A 377 16.61 -35.27 5.05
C ALA A 377 15.85 -36.47 4.46
N ALA A 378 15.09 -36.29 3.38
CA ALA A 378 14.39 -37.38 2.70
C ALA A 378 15.37 -38.44 2.16
N SER A 379 16.51 -37.99 1.61
CA SER A 379 17.55 -38.88 1.09
C SER A 379 18.20 -39.71 2.20
N ALA A 380 18.44 -39.12 3.38
CA ALA A 380 19.01 -39.84 4.54
C ALA A 380 18.12 -40.99 5.03
N TYR A 381 16.80 -40.87 4.85
CA TYR A 381 15.82 -41.89 5.22
C TYR A 381 15.38 -42.77 4.04
N ASN A 382 16.08 -42.70 2.90
CA ASN A 382 15.75 -43.45 1.67
C ASN A 382 14.32 -43.22 1.14
N ASP A 383 13.70 -42.06 1.41
CA ASP A 383 12.39 -41.69 0.88
C ASP A 383 12.53 -41.02 -0.50
N GLN A 384 12.59 -41.85 -1.55
CA GLN A 384 12.75 -41.37 -2.92
C GLN A 384 11.59 -40.48 -3.40
N LYS A 385 10.38 -40.69 -2.88
CA LYS A 385 9.21 -39.89 -3.27
C LYS A 385 9.33 -38.47 -2.72
N GLN A 386 9.69 -38.34 -1.45
CA GLN A 386 9.91 -37.03 -0.83
C GLN A 386 11.16 -36.35 -1.37
N ALA A 387 12.25 -37.09 -1.59
CA ALA A 387 13.47 -36.53 -2.18
C ALA A 387 13.17 -35.92 -3.56
N LYS A 388 12.43 -36.64 -4.43
CA LYS A 388 12.01 -36.08 -5.72
C LYS A 388 11.14 -34.83 -5.56
N HIS A 389 10.15 -34.87 -4.67
CA HIS A 389 9.29 -33.72 -4.41
C HIS A 389 10.08 -32.48 -4.01
N TRP A 390 11.00 -32.60 -3.04
CA TRP A 390 11.81 -31.47 -2.58
C TRP A 390 12.83 -30.99 -3.61
N SER A 391 13.34 -31.87 -4.47
CA SER A 391 14.14 -31.47 -5.63
C SER A 391 13.33 -30.63 -6.63
N ASP A 392 12.07 -31.00 -6.90
CA ASP A 392 11.19 -30.24 -7.78
C ASP A 392 10.85 -28.86 -7.18
N VAL A 393 10.60 -28.82 -5.86
CA VAL A 393 10.36 -27.58 -5.10
C VAL A 393 11.60 -26.67 -5.10
N TRP A 394 12.79 -27.22 -4.86
CA TRP A 394 14.06 -26.49 -4.97
C TRP A 394 14.22 -25.85 -6.35
N GLN A 395 13.95 -26.61 -7.42
CA GLN A 395 14.06 -26.12 -8.79
C GLN A 395 13.06 -24.98 -9.07
N GLN A 396 11.82 -25.12 -8.59
CA GLN A 396 10.79 -24.10 -8.74
C GLN A 396 11.22 -22.77 -8.12
N HIS A 397 11.64 -22.78 -6.85
CA HIS A 397 12.07 -21.58 -6.15
C HIS A 397 13.35 -21.00 -6.73
N SER A 398 14.30 -21.87 -7.11
CA SER A 398 15.56 -21.43 -7.70
C SER A 398 15.37 -20.76 -9.06
N ASN A 399 14.42 -21.26 -9.86
CA ASN A 399 14.02 -20.64 -11.12
C ASN A 399 13.37 -19.28 -10.88
N ALA A 400 12.55 -19.12 -9.83
CA ALA A 400 11.92 -17.84 -9.51
C ALA A 400 12.98 -16.75 -9.21
N VAL A 401 14.03 -17.08 -8.45
CA VAL A 401 15.16 -16.16 -8.20
C VAL A 401 15.90 -15.82 -9.51
N GLN A 402 16.12 -16.79 -10.40
CA GLN A 402 16.75 -16.52 -11.70
C GLN A 402 15.91 -15.64 -12.60
N VAL A 403 14.58 -15.83 -12.61
CA VAL A 403 13.65 -15.00 -13.38
C VAL A 403 13.70 -13.55 -12.91
N TRP A 404 13.82 -13.32 -11.60
CA TRP A 404 14.04 -11.97 -11.06
C TRP A 404 15.32 -11.33 -11.62
N PHE A 405 16.46 -12.06 -11.60
CA PHE A 405 17.70 -11.54 -12.20
C PHE A 405 17.62 -11.29 -13.72
N GLN A 406 16.79 -12.04 -14.44
CA GLN A 406 16.59 -11.85 -15.89
C GLN A 406 15.71 -10.63 -16.20
N ASN A 407 14.67 -10.40 -15.39
CA ASN A 407 13.66 -9.38 -15.67
C ASN A 407 13.95 -8.04 -14.96
N ASP A 408 14.42 -8.07 -13.71
CA ASP A 408 14.48 -6.90 -12.84
C ASP A 408 15.87 -6.27 -12.73
N ARG A 409 16.94 -6.95 -13.19
CA ARG A 409 18.28 -6.36 -13.23
C ARG A 409 18.36 -5.13 -14.13
N ALA A 410 17.52 -5.06 -15.17
CA ALA A 410 17.41 -3.91 -16.07
C ALA A 410 16.68 -2.71 -15.43
N LEU A 411 16.15 -2.87 -14.22
CA LEU A 411 15.27 -1.91 -13.56
C LEU A 411 15.90 -1.23 -12.34
N VAL A 412 17.21 -1.38 -12.16
CA VAL A 412 18.01 -0.55 -11.24
C VAL A 412 17.78 0.92 -11.59
N TYR A 413 17.16 1.64 -10.67
CA TYR A 413 16.77 3.04 -10.84
C TYR A 413 17.81 3.97 -10.22
N TRP A 414 18.38 3.61 -9.07
CA TRP A 414 19.40 4.41 -8.38
C TRP A 414 20.80 3.77 -8.42
N PRO A 415 21.89 4.58 -8.49
CA PRO A 415 23.25 4.06 -8.55
C PRO A 415 23.66 3.21 -7.34
N ASP A 416 23.12 3.49 -6.15
CA ASP A 416 23.41 2.78 -4.89
C ASP A 416 22.79 1.36 -4.85
N GLU A 417 21.86 1.05 -5.74
CA GLU A 417 21.25 -0.28 -5.87
C GLU A 417 22.12 -1.27 -6.66
N GLN A 418 23.00 -0.78 -7.54
CA GLN A 418 23.70 -1.65 -8.48
C GLN A 418 24.65 -2.63 -7.78
N LYS A 419 25.33 -2.16 -6.72
CA LYS A 419 26.27 -2.97 -5.95
C LYS A 419 25.58 -4.16 -5.27
N PRO A 420 24.54 -3.98 -4.44
CA PRO A 420 23.87 -5.11 -3.80
C PRO A 420 23.24 -6.08 -4.81
N VAL A 421 22.63 -5.60 -5.90
CA VAL A 421 22.08 -6.49 -6.95
C VAL A 421 23.16 -7.35 -7.60
N THR A 422 24.33 -6.77 -7.90
CA THR A 422 25.45 -7.52 -8.49
C THR A 422 26.00 -8.56 -7.52
N GLN A 423 26.14 -8.20 -6.24
CA GLN A 423 26.59 -9.14 -5.20
C GLN A 423 25.60 -10.30 -5.03
N ALA A 424 24.29 -10.02 -5.03
CA ALA A 424 23.27 -11.05 -4.97
C ALA A 424 23.36 -12.01 -6.18
N ASP A 425 23.52 -11.50 -7.41
CA ASP A 425 23.66 -12.33 -8.63
C ASP A 425 24.87 -13.26 -8.53
N GLU A 426 26.01 -12.74 -8.05
CA GLU A 426 27.23 -13.52 -7.86
C GLU A 426 27.05 -14.63 -6.82
N GLN A 427 26.46 -14.32 -5.66
CA GLN A 427 26.22 -15.34 -4.63
C GLN A 427 25.20 -16.37 -5.10
N TRP A 428 24.12 -15.95 -5.77
CA TRP A 428 23.13 -16.89 -6.28
C TRP A 428 23.72 -17.88 -7.30
N LYS A 429 24.58 -17.40 -8.22
CA LYS A 429 25.32 -18.27 -9.14
C LYS A 429 26.23 -19.26 -8.43
N ARG A 430 26.88 -18.83 -7.34
CA ARG A 430 27.70 -19.73 -6.50
C ARG A 430 26.85 -20.79 -5.81
N TYR A 431 25.70 -20.40 -5.26
CA TYR A 431 24.76 -21.34 -4.62
C TYR A 431 24.30 -22.42 -5.61
N LEU A 432 23.89 -22.04 -6.82
CA LEU A 432 23.50 -22.99 -7.87
C LEU A 432 24.64 -23.94 -8.27
N SER A 433 25.89 -23.46 -8.26
CA SER A 433 27.07 -24.29 -8.50
C SER A 433 27.31 -25.30 -7.38
N LEU A 434 27.18 -24.88 -6.12
CA LEU A 434 27.32 -25.75 -4.96
C LEU A 434 26.23 -26.82 -4.96
N HIS A 435 24.96 -26.46 -5.22
CA HIS A 435 23.87 -27.43 -5.30
C HIS A 435 24.12 -28.54 -6.34
N LYS A 436 24.62 -28.18 -7.52
CA LYS A 436 24.97 -29.16 -8.56
C LYS A 436 26.03 -30.16 -8.09
N GLN A 437 26.97 -29.73 -7.26
CA GLN A 437 27.99 -30.62 -6.70
C GLN A 437 27.35 -31.62 -5.71
N LEU A 438 26.35 -31.19 -4.93
CA LEU A 438 25.61 -32.04 -3.99
C LEU A 438 24.87 -33.20 -4.70
N GLN A 439 24.31 -32.95 -5.88
CA GLN A 439 23.50 -33.93 -6.62
C GLN A 439 24.32 -35.06 -7.29
N THR A 440 25.65 -34.96 -7.34
CA THR A 440 26.51 -35.91 -8.09
C THR A 440 27.04 -37.08 -7.26
N GLY A 441 26.48 -37.37 -6.07
CA GLY A 441 27.06 -38.31 -5.11
C GLY A 441 26.22 -39.49 -4.56
N ASN A 442 26.91 -40.60 -4.23
CA ASN A 442 26.54 -41.85 -3.55
C ASN A 442 26.32 -41.68 -2.02
N ALA A 443 25.89 -42.72 -1.29
CA ALA A 443 25.45 -42.65 0.12
C ALA A 443 26.44 -42.07 1.16
N GLN A 444 27.76 -42.30 1.04
CA GLN A 444 28.79 -41.64 1.87
C GLN A 444 28.81 -40.12 1.65
N GLN A 445 28.32 -39.67 0.49
CA GLN A 445 28.23 -38.28 0.06
C GLN A 445 27.00 -37.58 0.62
N ILE A 446 26.04 -38.25 1.27
CA ILE A 446 24.94 -37.54 1.97
C ILE A 446 25.48 -36.79 3.18
N HIS A 447 26.44 -37.36 3.92
CA HIS A 447 27.10 -36.67 5.03
C HIS A 447 27.95 -35.50 4.53
N ASP A 448 28.77 -35.71 3.49
CA ASP A 448 29.58 -34.64 2.88
C ASP A 448 28.69 -33.55 2.23
N ALA A 449 27.55 -33.93 1.66
CA ALA A 449 26.57 -33.01 1.11
C ALA A 449 25.87 -32.22 2.22
N ALA A 450 25.50 -32.86 3.33
CA ALA A 450 24.93 -32.17 4.49
C ALA A 450 25.94 -31.19 5.11
N LEU A 451 27.22 -31.56 5.15
CA LEU A 451 28.30 -30.67 5.56
C LEU A 451 28.36 -29.44 4.65
N SER A 452 28.46 -29.64 3.33
CA SER A 452 28.55 -28.54 2.35
C SER A 452 27.30 -27.64 2.37
N ALA A 453 26.11 -28.24 2.45
CA ALA A 453 24.83 -27.53 2.51
C ALA A 453 24.74 -26.60 3.73
N GLN A 454 25.16 -27.06 4.91
CA GLN A 454 25.08 -26.29 6.16
C GLN A 454 26.23 -25.30 6.36
N THR A 455 27.28 -25.39 5.55
CA THR A 455 28.48 -24.54 5.68
C THR A 455 28.59 -23.60 4.49
N ASP A 456 29.21 -24.04 3.41
CA ASP A 456 29.49 -23.24 2.23
C ASP A 456 28.21 -22.76 1.53
N ALA A 457 27.23 -23.65 1.30
CA ALA A 457 25.99 -23.28 0.62
C ALA A 457 25.15 -22.32 1.48
N ALA A 458 24.94 -22.66 2.76
CA ALA A 458 24.24 -21.79 3.71
C ALA A 458 24.93 -20.43 3.86
N LYS A 459 26.26 -20.36 3.84
CA LYS A 459 26.99 -19.09 3.86
C LYS A 459 26.70 -18.26 2.61
N VAL A 460 26.73 -18.88 1.44
CA VAL A 460 26.45 -18.17 0.18
C VAL A 460 25.00 -17.67 0.13
N VAL A 461 24.03 -18.42 0.65
CA VAL A 461 22.64 -17.94 0.79
C VAL A 461 22.56 -16.77 1.76
N ARG A 462 23.23 -16.84 2.92
CA ARG A 462 23.28 -15.69 3.85
C ARG A 462 23.92 -14.44 3.22
N ASP A 463 25.01 -14.59 2.46
CA ASP A 463 25.65 -13.48 1.77
C ASP A 463 24.73 -12.89 0.67
N PHE A 464 23.94 -13.74 0.00
CA PHE A 464 22.87 -13.34 -0.91
C PHE A 464 21.79 -12.54 -0.16
N ASP A 465 21.31 -13.03 0.99
CA ASP A 465 20.28 -12.35 1.78
C ASP A 465 20.75 -11.02 2.33
N GLN A 466 22.02 -10.90 2.71
CA GLN A 466 22.60 -9.63 3.13
C GLN A 466 22.59 -8.61 1.98
N ALA A 467 22.99 -9.04 0.78
CA ALA A 467 22.98 -8.19 -0.40
C ALA A 467 21.54 -7.75 -0.77
N MET A 468 20.59 -8.68 -0.78
CA MET A 468 19.19 -8.37 -1.04
C MET A 468 18.55 -7.51 0.06
N SER A 469 18.93 -7.69 1.32
CA SER A 469 18.49 -6.85 2.44
C SER A 469 19.02 -5.43 2.31
N ALA A 470 20.26 -5.26 1.84
CA ALA A 470 20.82 -3.93 1.55
C ALA A 470 20.06 -3.25 0.39
N TYR A 471 19.71 -3.99 -0.66
CA TYR A 471 18.86 -3.48 -1.75
C TYR A 471 17.45 -3.11 -1.27
N ALA A 472 16.80 -3.97 -0.49
CA ALA A 472 15.48 -3.71 0.11
C ALA A 472 15.51 -2.50 1.06
N SER A 473 16.57 -2.37 1.87
CA SER A 473 16.75 -1.26 2.82
C SER A 473 16.94 0.08 2.11
N ALA A 474 17.75 0.12 1.05
CA ALA A 474 17.92 1.32 0.24
C ALA A 474 16.57 1.80 -0.33
N ASN A 475 15.81 0.86 -0.91
CA ASN A 475 14.49 1.12 -1.47
C ASN A 475 13.46 1.55 -0.41
N HIS A 476 13.47 0.90 0.76
CA HIS A 476 12.62 1.27 1.88
C HIS A 476 12.92 2.68 2.41
N HIS A 477 14.20 3.05 2.47
CA HIS A 477 14.59 4.40 2.87
C HIS A 477 14.05 5.46 1.91
N ARG A 478 14.15 5.23 0.59
CA ARG A 478 13.57 6.12 -0.43
C ARG A 478 12.06 6.21 -0.35
N TYR A 479 11.40 5.07 -0.15
CA TYR A 479 9.97 5.01 0.10
C TYR A 479 9.58 5.89 1.30
N ALA A 480 10.23 5.69 2.45
CA ALA A 480 9.91 6.41 3.68
C ALA A 480 10.17 7.93 3.57
N GLU A 481 11.29 8.32 2.96
CA GLU A 481 11.63 9.73 2.70
C GLU A 481 10.57 10.39 1.81
N THR A 482 10.21 9.74 0.70
CA THR A 482 9.25 10.29 -0.26
C THR A 482 7.83 10.31 0.31
N PHE A 483 7.43 9.26 1.03
CA PHE A 483 6.16 9.19 1.74
C PHE A 483 6.01 10.34 2.75
N ALA A 484 7.05 10.61 3.55
CA ALA A 484 7.06 11.73 4.50
C ALA A 484 6.94 13.09 3.80
N VAL A 485 7.65 13.30 2.69
CA VAL A 485 7.57 14.54 1.91
C VAL A 485 6.17 14.76 1.33
N ILE A 486 5.56 13.71 0.77
CA ILE A 486 4.21 13.78 0.18
C ILE A 486 3.17 14.07 1.25
N THR A 487 3.16 13.31 2.34
CA THR A 487 2.17 13.46 3.43
C THR A 487 2.25 14.84 4.08
N GLN A 488 3.45 15.33 4.39
CA GLN A 488 3.64 16.70 4.91
C GLN A 488 3.20 17.76 3.90
N GLY A 489 3.46 17.55 2.60
CA GLY A 489 3.01 18.44 1.55
C GLY A 489 1.49 18.53 1.48
N LEU A 490 0.82 17.38 1.48
CA LEU A 490 -0.64 17.28 1.47
C LEU A 490 -1.26 17.99 2.69
N GLU A 491 -0.78 17.71 3.89
CA GLU A 491 -1.27 18.35 5.13
C GLU A 491 -1.13 19.88 5.09
N ARG A 492 0.04 20.38 4.65
CA ARG A 492 0.29 21.82 4.52
C ARG A 492 -0.67 22.46 3.52
N PHE A 493 -0.84 21.87 2.34
CA PHE A 493 -1.72 22.44 1.32
C PHE A 493 -3.20 22.29 1.64
N ILE A 494 -3.60 21.25 2.38
CA ILE A 494 -4.95 21.15 2.95
C ILE A 494 -5.23 22.37 3.83
N LEU A 495 -4.35 22.65 4.81
CA LEU A 495 -4.51 23.76 5.75
C LEU A 495 -4.45 25.12 5.07
N LEU A 496 -3.46 25.34 4.19
CA LEU A 496 -3.33 26.60 3.46
C LEU A 496 -4.52 26.87 2.55
N SER A 497 -4.98 25.86 1.79
CA SER A 497 -6.10 26.04 0.85
C SER A 497 -7.42 26.30 1.56
N THR A 498 -7.69 25.59 2.67
CA THR A 498 -8.93 25.77 3.44
C THR A 498 -9.03 27.12 4.13
N VAL A 499 -7.90 27.70 4.54
CA VAL A 499 -7.89 28.98 5.26
C VAL A 499 -7.75 30.15 4.29
N LEU A 500 -6.77 30.09 3.39
CA LEU A 500 -6.38 31.27 2.60
C LEU A 500 -7.33 31.57 1.44
N PHE A 501 -7.85 30.57 0.71
CA PHE A 501 -8.78 30.86 -0.39
C PHE A 501 -10.05 31.57 0.10
N PRO A 502 -10.75 31.12 1.16
CA PRO A 502 -11.90 31.85 1.69
C PRO A 502 -11.54 33.23 2.22
N LEU A 503 -10.40 33.39 2.90
CA LEU A 503 -9.93 34.69 3.37
C LEU A 503 -9.68 35.66 2.21
N PHE A 504 -9.03 35.23 1.13
CA PHE A 504 -8.83 36.06 -0.06
C PHE A 504 -10.16 36.40 -0.75
N GLY A 505 -11.11 35.47 -0.79
CA GLY A 505 -12.46 35.71 -1.29
C GLY A 505 -13.21 36.77 -0.48
N LEU A 506 -13.21 36.64 0.86
CA LEU A 506 -13.82 37.59 1.78
C LEU A 506 -13.16 38.98 1.70
N LEU A 507 -11.84 39.02 1.61
CA LEU A 507 -11.06 40.25 1.55
C LEU A 507 -11.32 40.98 0.23
N ALA A 508 -11.40 40.26 -0.90
CA ALA A 508 -11.79 40.82 -2.20
C ALA A 508 -13.24 41.30 -2.19
N ALA A 509 -14.18 40.48 -1.72
CA ALA A 509 -15.60 40.83 -1.65
C ALA A 509 -15.83 42.07 -0.75
N GLY A 510 -15.22 42.10 0.44
CA GLY A 510 -15.26 43.25 1.35
C GLY A 510 -14.65 44.50 0.73
N GLY A 511 -13.52 44.39 0.03
CA GLY A 511 -12.90 45.48 -0.72
C GLY A 511 -13.81 46.05 -1.81
N ILE A 512 -14.50 45.20 -2.56
CA ILE A 512 -15.47 45.59 -3.59
C ILE A 512 -16.70 46.26 -2.96
N LEU A 513 -17.22 45.71 -1.85
CA LEU A 513 -18.41 46.22 -1.18
C LEU A 513 -18.17 47.56 -0.45
N ILE A 514 -17.00 47.80 0.14
CA ILE A 514 -16.67 49.10 0.73
C ILE A 514 -16.73 50.21 -0.33
N ARG A 515 -16.32 49.91 -1.58
CA ARG A 515 -16.40 50.87 -2.69
C ARG A 515 -17.82 51.18 -3.15
N LEU A 516 -18.82 50.35 -2.83
CA LEU A 516 -20.23 50.70 -3.01
C LEU A 516 -20.70 51.81 -2.07
N ARG A 517 -20.01 52.02 -0.94
CA ARG A 517 -20.32 53.10 0.00
C ARG A 517 -19.70 54.43 -0.43
N ASP A 518 -18.59 54.36 -1.16
CA ASP A 518 -17.86 55.53 -1.67
C ASP A 518 -18.45 56.08 -2.99
N LEU A 519 -19.40 55.36 -3.62
CA LEU A 519 -20.07 55.66 -4.91
C LEU A 519 -21.60 55.81 -4.75
#